data_AF-A0A374W238-F1
#
_entry.id   AF-A0A374W238-F1
#
_cell.length_a   1.000
_cell.length_b   1.000
_cell.length_c   1.000
_cell.angle_alpha   90.00
_cell.angle_beta   90.00
_cell.angle_gamma   90.00
#
_symmetry.space_group_name_H-M   'P 1'
#
loop_
_entity.id
_entity.type
_entity.pdbx_description
1 polymer ?
#
loop_
_entity_poly.entity_id
_entity_poly.type
_entity_poly.pdbx_seq_one_letter_code
_entity_poly.pdbx_strand_id
1 'polypeptide(L)'
;MNATTTKQIQKAGDNANQIQTQTLVQNIGMSEERVYDIVSAACDKAIESCLMESRLAVEQRLNSFKDELYVIVGNQLQLFESLREPSCAATLGAAANAAARTNSAADHQMLAELLVKRFESPSDRHVATGVSKAIEIVEFLTDEELAGLTVFFAVNGYTTSSGVVGEGIKALAGIYEKLPLDLLPTGTEWIGDLDILDAIRCSPITSLTSFLDLQFDMLNGYTVCGVETGSAKEAKVLEKLEEVELPTDLLVVHELNPGYKRLPLRYIDRFDNLSYRCDSDASKPVIPLNNVQIEAVRSICQLSQDDSCVDIIRDNLKTVFFKYPTFIKVHDWWNSIPWVPRLTPAGECLAIANARRLNSDLPE
;
A
#
# COMPACT_ATOMS: atom_id res chain seq x y z
N MET A 1 -26.26 78.24 -66.17
CA MET A 1 -24.87 78.42 -65.69
C MET A 1 -24.89 79.43 -64.56
N ASN A 2 -24.78 78.99 -63.31
CA ASN A 2 -24.47 79.84 -62.16
C ASN A 2 -23.42 79.08 -61.35
N ALA A 3 -22.16 79.52 -61.44
CA ALA A 3 -21.05 78.96 -60.68
C ALA A 3 -21.17 79.43 -59.22
N THR A 4 -21.57 78.53 -58.32
CA THR A 4 -21.54 78.76 -56.88
C THR A 4 -20.13 78.44 -56.38
N THR A 5 -19.26 79.44 -56.32
CA THR A 5 -17.91 79.29 -55.76
C THR A 5 -17.99 79.43 -54.24
N THR A 6 -18.20 78.33 -53.53
CA THR A 6 -18.13 78.28 -52.06
C THR A 6 -16.67 78.47 -51.63
N LYS A 7 -16.23 79.72 -51.45
CA LYS A 7 -14.87 80.03 -50.99
C LYS A 7 -14.74 79.69 -49.50
N GLN A 8 -14.10 78.56 -49.19
CA GLN A 8 -13.61 78.28 -47.84
C GLN A 8 -12.31 79.06 -47.61
N ILE A 9 -12.33 80.02 -46.68
CA ILE A 9 -11.17 80.84 -46.32
C ILE A 9 -10.55 80.25 -45.05
N GLN A 10 -9.31 79.72 -45.13
CA GLN A 10 -8.51 79.37 -43.96
C GLN A 10 -7.52 80.50 -43.64
N LYS A 11 -7.47 80.93 -42.37
CA LYS A 11 -6.44 81.83 -41.85
C LYS A 11 -5.46 81.00 -41.01
N ALA A 12 -4.16 81.13 -41.28
CA ALA A 12 -3.09 80.52 -40.47
C ALA A 12 -2.06 81.58 -40.08
N GLY A 13 -1.36 81.33 -38.97
CA GLY A 13 -0.28 82.19 -38.48
C GLY A 13 1.05 81.95 -39.20
N ASP A 14 2.03 82.80 -38.93
CA ASP A 14 3.37 82.69 -39.53
C ASP A 14 4.02 81.33 -39.22
N ASN A 15 4.61 80.72 -40.26
CA ASN A 15 5.20 79.37 -40.30
C ASN A 15 4.23 78.17 -40.17
N ALA A 16 2.93 78.34 -40.41
CA ALA A 16 1.99 77.22 -40.46
C ALA A 16 1.76 76.66 -41.87
N ASN A 17 1.73 75.33 -42.00
CA ASN A 17 1.32 74.64 -43.23
C ASN A 17 -0.19 74.40 -43.21
N GLN A 18 -0.92 74.93 -44.20
CA GLN A 18 -2.34 74.64 -44.41
C GLN A 18 -2.52 73.49 -45.40
N ILE A 19 -3.33 72.49 -45.04
CA ILE A 19 -3.73 71.38 -45.92
C ILE A 19 -5.26 71.39 -46.03
N GLN A 20 -5.79 71.49 -47.25
CA GLN A 20 -7.23 71.51 -47.51
C GLN A 20 -7.63 70.21 -48.23
N THR A 21 -8.57 69.45 -47.65
CA THR A 21 -9.02 68.15 -48.18
C THR A 21 -10.56 68.09 -48.18
N GLN A 22 -11.17 67.48 -49.20
CA GLN A 22 -12.64 67.38 -49.32
C GLN A 22 -13.25 66.36 -48.35
N THR A 23 -12.58 65.23 -48.12
CA THR A 23 -12.98 64.21 -47.14
C THR A 23 -11.74 63.74 -46.38
N LEU A 24 -11.65 64.08 -45.10
CA LEU A 24 -10.61 63.57 -44.21
C LEU A 24 -11.08 62.21 -43.66
N VAL A 25 -10.50 61.12 -44.14
CA VAL A 25 -10.66 59.80 -43.49
C VAL A 25 -9.55 59.64 -42.47
N GLN A 26 -9.83 60.02 -41.23
CA GLN A 26 -8.90 59.86 -40.12
C GLN A 26 -9.13 58.49 -39.47
N ASN A 27 -8.27 57.51 -39.78
CA ASN A 27 -8.23 56.24 -39.07
C ASN A 27 -7.55 56.46 -37.72
N ILE A 28 -8.32 56.89 -36.72
CA ILE A 28 -7.86 56.96 -35.33
C ILE A 28 -7.77 55.51 -34.84
N GLY A 29 -6.55 54.98 -34.73
CA GLY A 29 -6.31 53.70 -34.07
C GLY A 29 -6.68 53.75 -32.59
N MET A 30 -6.78 52.60 -31.93
CA MET A 30 -7.03 52.54 -30.49
C MET A 30 -5.85 53.17 -29.73
N SER A 31 -6.13 53.97 -28.70
CA SER A 31 -5.09 54.47 -27.80
C SER A 31 -4.49 53.32 -26.98
N GLU A 32 -3.25 53.48 -26.55
CA GLU A 32 -2.57 52.53 -25.65
C GLU A 32 -3.38 52.29 -24.37
N GLU A 33 -3.90 53.36 -23.76
CA GLU A 33 -4.80 53.29 -22.60
C GLU A 33 -6.04 52.44 -22.88
N ARG A 34 -6.66 52.61 -24.06
CA ARG A 34 -7.84 51.82 -24.43
C ARG A 34 -7.51 50.35 -24.70
N VAL A 35 -6.33 50.06 -25.26
CA VAL A 35 -5.83 48.69 -25.42
C VAL A 35 -5.57 48.05 -24.05
N TYR A 36 -4.91 48.78 -23.14
CA TYR A 36 -4.66 48.33 -21.78
C TYR A 36 -5.96 47.99 -21.04
N ASP A 37 -6.97 48.86 -21.09
CA ASP A 37 -8.27 48.61 -20.46
C ASP A 37 -8.95 47.35 -20.99
N ILE A 38 -8.95 47.15 -22.31
CA ILE A 38 -9.58 45.98 -22.94
C ILE A 38 -8.84 44.70 -22.57
N VAL A 39 -7.51 44.73 -22.61
CA VAL A 39 -6.69 43.57 -22.23
C VAL A 39 -6.85 43.27 -20.74
N SER A 40 -6.83 44.27 -19.86
CA SER A 40 -7.03 44.08 -18.42
C SER A 40 -8.40 43.48 -18.12
N ALA A 41 -9.48 44.03 -18.70
CA ALA A 41 -10.82 43.49 -18.49
C ALA A 41 -10.98 42.06 -19.04
N ALA A 42 -10.32 41.75 -20.16
CA ALA A 42 -10.29 40.38 -20.70
C ALA A 42 -9.51 39.42 -19.79
N CYS A 43 -8.37 39.85 -19.24
CA CYS A 43 -7.59 39.10 -18.27
C CYS A 43 -8.38 38.87 -16.97
N ASP A 44 -9.02 39.90 -16.41
CA ASP A 44 -9.83 39.79 -15.20
C ASP A 44 -10.97 38.78 -15.38
N LYS A 45 -11.68 38.85 -16.51
CA LYS A 45 -12.74 37.91 -16.84
C LYS A 45 -12.21 36.48 -17.02
N ALA A 46 -11.04 36.32 -17.63
CA ALA A 46 -10.41 35.01 -17.79
C ALA A 46 -10.01 34.42 -16.43
N ILE A 47 -9.41 35.23 -15.55
CA ILE A 47 -9.07 34.83 -14.18
C ILE A 47 -10.32 34.42 -13.41
N GLU A 48 -11.39 35.22 -13.46
CA GLU A 48 -12.66 34.91 -12.79
C GLU A 48 -13.25 33.58 -13.28
N SER A 49 -13.28 33.36 -14.59
CA SER A 49 -13.76 32.10 -15.19
C SER A 49 -12.94 30.90 -14.75
N CYS A 50 -11.60 30.99 -14.82
CA CYS A 50 -10.71 29.92 -14.40
C CYS A 50 -10.86 29.60 -12.90
N LEU A 51 -11.01 30.62 -12.05
CA LEU A 51 -11.22 30.44 -10.62
C LEU A 51 -12.59 29.80 -10.31
N MET A 52 -13.63 30.16 -11.07
CA MET A 52 -14.96 29.55 -10.93
C MET A 52 -14.92 28.05 -11.29
N GLU A 53 -14.28 27.70 -12.40
CA GLU A 53 -14.10 26.30 -12.82
C GLU A 53 -13.28 25.50 -11.79
N SER A 54 -12.18 26.10 -11.30
CA SER A 54 -11.35 25.47 -10.27
C SER A 54 -12.12 25.21 -8.97
N ARG A 55 -12.95 26.16 -8.52
CA ARG A 55 -13.80 25.98 -7.32
C ARG A 55 -14.80 24.85 -7.50
N LEU A 56 -15.48 24.78 -8.65
CA LEU A 56 -16.42 23.71 -8.95
C LEU A 56 -15.73 22.34 -8.95
N ALA A 57 -14.53 22.24 -9.53
CA ALA A 57 -13.75 21.01 -9.53
C ALA A 57 -13.35 20.58 -8.10
N VAL A 58 -12.90 21.53 -7.27
CA VAL A 58 -12.54 21.27 -5.87
C VAL A 58 -13.76 20.76 -5.08
N GLU A 59 -14.92 21.41 -5.22
CA GLU A 59 -16.15 20.98 -4.53
C GLU A 59 -16.56 19.56 -4.92
N GLN A 60 -16.49 19.22 -6.21
CA GLN A 60 -16.79 17.87 -6.70
C GLN A 60 -15.85 16.82 -6.11
N ARG A 61 -14.54 17.10 -6.10
CA ARG A 61 -13.52 16.19 -5.58
C ARG A 61 -13.65 15.98 -4.07
N LEU A 62 -13.87 17.07 -3.32
CA LEU A 62 -14.10 17.00 -1.87
C LEU A 62 -15.36 16.19 -1.53
N ASN A 63 -16.44 16.33 -2.32
CA ASN A 63 -17.63 15.51 -2.14
C ASN A 63 -17.35 14.03 -2.40
N SER A 64 -16.64 13.70 -3.48
CA SER A 64 -16.25 12.31 -3.76
C SER A 64 -15.38 11.72 -2.66
N PHE A 65 -14.37 12.46 -2.17
CA PHE A 65 -13.54 12.01 -1.06
C PHE A 65 -14.33 11.81 0.23
N LYS A 66 -15.24 12.74 0.54
CA LYS A 66 -16.13 12.62 1.69
C LYS A 66 -16.99 11.35 1.60
N ASP A 67 -17.54 11.06 0.42
CA ASP A 67 -18.37 9.88 0.20
C ASP A 67 -17.55 8.59 0.42
N GLU A 68 -16.34 8.49 -0.14
CA GLU A 68 -15.43 7.36 0.10
C GLU A 68 -15.06 7.21 1.58
N LEU A 69 -14.76 8.31 2.28
CA LEU A 69 -14.45 8.30 3.71
C LEU A 69 -15.62 7.75 4.53
N TYR A 70 -16.87 8.14 4.23
CA TYR A 70 -18.03 7.60 4.91
C TYR A 70 -18.27 6.12 4.61
N VAL A 71 -18.01 5.68 3.37
CA VAL A 71 -18.13 4.26 2.99
C VAL A 71 -17.09 3.41 3.73
N ILE A 72 -15.82 3.83 3.73
CA ILE A 72 -14.71 3.09 4.34
C ILE A 72 -14.82 3.09 5.87
N VAL A 73 -15.14 4.23 6.50
CA VAL A 73 -15.39 4.26 7.95
C VAL A 73 -16.63 3.45 8.31
N GLY A 74 -17.67 3.46 7.45
CA GLY A 74 -18.84 2.59 7.56
C GLY A 74 -19.45 2.55 8.97
N ASN A 75 -19.43 1.36 9.57
CA ASN A 75 -19.98 1.10 10.92
C ASN A 75 -19.04 1.52 12.07
N GLN A 76 -17.88 2.10 11.77
CA GLN A 76 -16.87 2.54 12.73
C GLN A 76 -16.92 4.06 12.97
N LEU A 77 -18.10 4.68 12.94
CA LEU A 77 -18.27 6.14 13.11
C LEU A 77 -17.64 6.70 14.39
N GLN A 78 -17.43 5.88 15.42
CA GLN A 78 -16.69 6.25 16.63
C GLN A 78 -15.24 6.70 16.34
N LEU A 79 -14.64 6.32 15.21
CA LEU A 79 -13.32 6.79 14.80
C LEU A 79 -13.28 8.32 14.64
N PHE A 80 -14.40 8.98 14.33
CA PHE A 80 -14.47 10.44 14.27
C PHE A 80 -14.31 11.12 15.65
N GLU A 81 -14.46 10.39 16.76
CA GLU A 81 -14.14 10.93 18.09
C GLU A 81 -12.66 11.31 18.23
N SER A 82 -11.78 10.68 17.44
CA SER A 82 -10.36 11.03 17.35
C SER A 82 -10.12 12.48 16.91
N LEU A 83 -11.08 13.12 16.22
CA LEU A 83 -10.98 14.52 15.81
C LEU A 83 -10.97 15.52 16.98
N ARG A 84 -11.29 15.06 18.20
CA ARG A 84 -11.06 15.83 19.42
C ARG A 84 -9.57 16.11 19.64
N GLU A 85 -8.69 15.26 19.09
CA GLU A 85 -7.26 15.47 19.09
C GLU A 85 -6.87 16.41 17.92
N PRO A 86 -6.34 17.62 18.17
CA PRO A 86 -6.09 18.62 17.13
C PRO A 86 -5.19 18.12 16.00
N SER A 87 -4.23 17.24 16.31
CA SER A 87 -3.37 16.66 15.28
C SER A 87 -4.13 15.75 14.31
N CYS A 88 -5.16 15.02 14.75
CA CYS A 88 -6.02 14.22 13.85
C CYS A 88 -6.86 15.13 12.96
N ALA A 89 -7.41 16.22 13.50
CA ALA A 89 -8.14 17.21 12.72
C ALA A 89 -7.26 17.90 11.66
N ALA A 90 -5.99 18.18 11.99
CA ALA A 90 -5.02 18.68 11.04
C ALA A 90 -4.73 17.66 9.92
N THR A 91 -4.57 16.38 10.25
CA THR A 91 -4.41 15.30 9.25
C THR A 91 -5.61 15.18 8.32
N LEU A 92 -6.85 15.29 8.83
CA LEU A 92 -8.06 15.35 8.00
C LEU A 92 -8.03 16.54 7.02
N GLY A 93 -7.61 17.72 7.50
CA GLY A 93 -7.45 18.91 6.64
C GLY A 93 -6.41 18.69 5.54
N ALA A 94 -5.29 18.04 5.86
CA ALA A 94 -4.26 17.70 4.87
C ALA A 94 -4.79 16.71 3.82
N ALA A 95 -5.52 15.66 4.24
CA ALA A 95 -6.13 14.70 3.34
C ALA A 95 -7.18 15.37 2.42
N ALA A 96 -8.02 16.26 2.94
CA ALA A 96 -8.98 17.02 2.13
C ALA A 96 -8.28 17.91 1.09
N ASN A 97 -7.17 18.56 1.46
CA ASN A 97 -6.37 19.34 0.51
C ASN A 97 -5.71 18.46 -0.56
N ALA A 98 -5.27 17.25 -0.22
CA ALA A 98 -4.77 16.29 -1.20
C ALA A 98 -5.89 15.82 -2.15
N ALA A 99 -7.04 15.44 -1.61
CA ALA A 99 -8.22 15.04 -2.38
C ALA A 99 -8.68 16.14 -3.35
N ALA A 100 -8.65 17.41 -2.95
CA ALA A 100 -9.02 18.53 -3.83
C ALA A 100 -8.15 18.64 -5.10
N ARG A 101 -6.94 18.07 -5.10
CA ARG A 101 -5.97 18.17 -6.21
C ARG A 101 -6.08 17.03 -7.21
N THR A 102 -6.50 15.85 -6.76
CA THR A 102 -6.70 14.66 -7.60
C THR A 102 -8.15 14.48 -8.04
N ASN A 103 -8.37 13.80 -9.17
CA ASN A 103 -9.68 13.33 -9.61
C ASN A 103 -9.78 11.79 -9.60
N SER A 104 -8.76 11.11 -9.09
CA SER A 104 -8.70 9.66 -8.97
C SER A 104 -9.53 9.18 -7.78
N ALA A 105 -10.50 8.30 -8.05
CA ALA A 105 -11.27 7.65 -7.00
C ALA A 105 -10.38 6.74 -6.13
N ALA A 106 -9.33 6.14 -6.71
CA ALA A 106 -8.38 5.32 -5.96
C ALA A 106 -7.60 6.17 -4.94
N ASP A 107 -7.22 7.39 -5.29
CA ASP A 107 -6.52 8.31 -4.38
C ASP A 107 -7.44 8.72 -3.23
N HIS A 108 -8.72 9.00 -3.51
CA HIS A 108 -9.71 9.32 -2.48
C HIS A 108 -9.87 8.17 -1.48
N GLN A 109 -9.95 6.93 -1.96
CA GLN A 109 -10.02 5.74 -1.13
C GLN A 109 -8.73 5.54 -0.31
N MET A 110 -7.56 5.74 -0.92
CA MET A 110 -6.27 5.68 -0.23
C MET A 110 -6.19 6.70 0.92
N LEU A 111 -6.59 7.94 0.65
CA LEU A 111 -6.64 9.01 1.67
C LEU A 111 -7.60 8.66 2.81
N ALA A 112 -8.74 8.01 2.50
CA ALA A 112 -9.68 7.56 3.51
C ALA A 112 -9.13 6.42 4.38
N GLU A 113 -8.50 5.40 3.81
CA GLU A 113 -7.83 4.31 4.57
C GLU A 113 -6.67 4.83 5.43
N LEU A 114 -5.90 5.79 4.92
CA LEU A 114 -4.85 6.47 5.70
C LEU A 114 -5.42 7.21 6.91
N LEU A 115 -6.58 7.86 6.76
CA LEU A 115 -7.27 8.49 7.87
C LEU A 115 -7.81 7.48 8.88
N VAL A 116 -8.34 6.34 8.44
CA VAL A 116 -8.74 5.27 9.34
C VAL A 116 -7.56 4.84 10.22
N LYS A 117 -6.40 4.58 9.62
CA LYS A 117 -5.18 4.23 10.36
C LYS A 117 -4.78 5.31 11.37
N ARG A 118 -4.87 6.58 10.97
CA ARG A 118 -4.60 7.72 11.86
C ARG A 118 -5.56 7.78 13.04
N PHE A 119 -6.86 7.53 12.79
CA PHE A 119 -7.93 7.63 13.78
C PHE A 119 -7.98 6.44 14.74
N GLU A 120 -7.56 5.26 14.29
CA GLU A 120 -7.38 4.07 15.14
C GLU A 120 -6.27 4.29 16.19
N SER A 121 -5.27 5.12 15.86
CA SER A 121 -4.10 5.39 16.73
C SER A 121 -3.88 6.90 16.95
N PRO A 122 -4.82 7.63 17.58
CA PRO A 122 -4.85 9.09 17.61
C PRO A 122 -3.63 9.72 18.31
N SER A 123 -3.04 9.02 19.29
CA SER A 123 -1.88 9.51 20.06
C SER A 123 -0.53 8.97 19.59
N ASP A 124 -0.50 8.07 18.60
CA ASP A 124 0.74 7.48 18.11
C ASP A 124 1.45 8.43 17.13
N ARG A 125 2.63 8.91 17.54
CA ARG A 125 3.44 9.85 16.74
C ARG A 125 4.12 9.17 15.55
N HIS A 126 4.44 7.89 15.63
CA HIS A 126 5.03 7.14 14.52
C HIS A 126 3.98 6.96 13.42
N VAL A 127 2.76 6.53 13.79
CA VAL A 127 1.62 6.45 12.85
C VAL A 127 1.31 7.82 12.27
N ALA A 128 1.24 8.87 13.11
CA ALA A 128 0.96 10.22 12.63
C ALA A 128 1.99 10.72 11.60
N THR A 129 3.27 10.42 11.82
CA THR A 129 4.36 10.81 10.90
C THR A 129 4.25 10.06 9.58
N GLY A 130 4.08 8.73 9.62
CA GLY A 130 3.93 7.90 8.42
C GLY A 130 2.71 8.30 7.59
N VAL A 131 1.55 8.44 8.22
CA VAL A 131 0.31 8.84 7.54
C VAL A 131 0.41 10.25 6.96
N SER A 132 0.98 11.21 7.68
CA SER A 132 1.10 12.59 7.17
C SER A 132 1.96 12.64 5.91
N LYS A 133 3.09 11.92 5.89
CA LYS A 133 3.94 11.85 4.70
C LYS A 133 3.27 11.06 3.57
N ALA A 134 2.57 9.96 3.87
CA ALA A 134 1.80 9.22 2.89
C ALA A 134 0.75 10.11 2.19
N ILE A 135 -0.04 10.88 2.94
CA ILE A 135 -1.04 11.81 2.39
C ILE A 135 -0.42 12.83 1.44
N GLU A 136 0.78 13.33 1.74
CA GLU A 136 1.50 14.29 0.90
C GLU A 136 1.82 13.71 -0.48
N ILE A 137 2.13 12.41 -0.55
CA ILE A 137 2.71 11.78 -1.75
C ILE A 137 1.73 10.93 -2.56
N VAL A 138 0.52 10.63 -2.05
CA VAL A 138 -0.46 9.75 -2.73
C VAL A 138 -0.70 10.15 -4.19
N GLU A 139 -0.85 11.45 -4.48
CA GLU A 139 -1.17 11.93 -5.83
C GLU A 139 -0.04 11.74 -6.86
N PHE A 140 1.17 11.43 -6.40
CA PHE A 140 2.34 11.23 -7.27
C PHE A 140 2.60 9.76 -7.58
N LEU A 141 1.90 8.85 -6.91
CA LEU A 141 2.10 7.42 -7.08
C LEU A 141 1.25 6.89 -8.22
N THR A 142 1.89 6.09 -9.07
CA THR A 142 1.24 5.27 -10.09
C THR A 142 0.65 4.00 -9.47
N ASP A 143 -0.30 3.40 -10.18
CA ASP A 143 -0.87 2.11 -9.79
C ASP A 143 0.19 1.00 -9.72
N GLU A 144 1.20 1.05 -10.58
CA GLU A 144 2.29 0.07 -10.60
C GLU A 144 3.22 0.20 -9.38
N GLU A 145 3.57 1.42 -8.98
CA GLU A 145 4.37 1.67 -7.77
C GLU A 145 3.62 1.24 -6.51
N LEU A 146 2.33 1.56 -6.43
CA LEU A 146 1.47 1.10 -5.33
C LEU A 146 1.36 -0.43 -5.33
N ALA A 147 1.24 -1.07 -6.49
CA ALA A 147 1.20 -2.52 -6.60
C ALA A 147 2.49 -3.16 -6.09
N GLY A 148 3.65 -2.68 -6.56
CA GLY A 148 4.96 -3.15 -6.11
C GLY A 148 5.16 -2.98 -4.61
N LEU A 149 4.83 -1.79 -4.07
CA LEU A 149 4.93 -1.49 -2.65
C LEU A 149 4.05 -2.41 -1.79
N THR A 150 2.80 -2.62 -2.22
CA THR A 150 1.80 -3.44 -1.50
C THR A 150 2.20 -4.91 -1.51
N VAL A 151 2.62 -5.45 -2.65
CA VAL A 151 3.06 -6.85 -2.76
C VAL A 151 4.36 -7.07 -2.00
N PHE A 152 5.30 -6.12 -2.04
CA PHE A 152 6.53 -6.19 -1.25
C PHE A 152 6.21 -6.25 0.25
N PHE A 153 5.33 -5.37 0.75
CA PHE A 153 4.87 -5.42 2.13
C PHE A 153 4.21 -6.76 2.47
N ALA A 154 3.27 -7.23 1.65
CA ALA A 154 2.54 -8.47 1.85
C ALA A 154 3.47 -9.69 1.93
N VAL A 155 4.49 -9.78 1.08
CA VAL A 155 5.44 -10.91 1.08
C VAL A 155 6.29 -10.94 2.35
N ASN A 156 6.63 -9.78 2.91
CA ASN A 156 7.42 -9.69 4.14
C ASN A 156 6.57 -9.80 5.42
N GLY A 157 5.30 -9.41 5.36
CA GLY A 157 4.43 -9.30 6.53
C GLY A 157 3.43 -10.47 6.70
N TYR A 158 2.88 -10.97 5.60
CA TYR A 158 1.82 -11.97 5.64
C TYR A 158 2.35 -13.40 5.69
N THR A 159 1.57 -14.24 6.37
CA THR A 159 2.01 -15.56 6.80
C THR A 159 0.79 -16.36 7.30
N THR A 160 0.90 -17.68 7.25
CA THR A 160 -0.20 -18.61 7.50
C THR A 160 -0.61 -18.67 8.97
N SER A 161 -1.90 -18.81 9.29
CA SER A 161 -2.35 -19.15 10.66
C SER A 161 -2.38 -20.65 10.96
N SER A 162 -2.35 -21.50 9.92
CA SER A 162 -2.32 -22.96 10.05
C SER A 162 -0.89 -23.46 10.26
N GLY A 163 -0.77 -24.57 10.99
CA GLY A 163 0.46 -25.36 11.10
C GLY A 163 0.54 -26.49 10.06
N VAL A 164 -0.52 -26.71 9.30
CA VAL A 164 -0.63 -27.73 8.23
C VAL A 164 -0.18 -27.11 6.91
N VAL A 165 0.80 -27.73 6.25
CA VAL A 165 1.49 -27.11 5.10
C VAL A 165 0.52 -26.75 3.98
N GLY A 166 -0.32 -27.71 3.57
CA GLY A 166 -1.24 -27.54 2.45
C GLY A 166 -2.30 -26.46 2.69
N GLU A 167 -2.87 -26.43 3.90
CA GLU A 167 -3.86 -25.42 4.29
C GLU A 167 -3.26 -24.03 4.37
N GLY A 168 -2.08 -23.92 4.99
CA GLY A 168 -1.42 -22.63 5.17
C GLY A 168 -0.96 -22.01 3.85
N ILE A 169 -0.37 -22.80 2.95
CA ILE A 169 0.04 -22.32 1.62
C ILE A 169 -1.18 -21.95 0.80
N LYS A 170 -2.28 -22.71 0.88
CA LYS A 170 -3.55 -22.36 0.20
C LYS A 170 -4.13 -21.04 0.71
N ALA A 171 -4.13 -20.83 2.03
CA ALA A 171 -4.61 -19.59 2.62
C ALA A 171 -3.76 -18.38 2.19
N LEU A 172 -2.43 -18.54 2.19
CA LEU A 172 -1.51 -17.50 1.74
C LEU A 172 -1.64 -17.22 0.24
N ALA A 173 -1.87 -18.23 -0.60
CA ALA A 173 -2.21 -18.04 -2.01
C ALA A 173 -3.48 -17.19 -2.18
N GLY A 174 -4.52 -17.48 -1.40
CA GLY A 174 -5.77 -16.72 -1.42
C GLY A 174 -5.62 -15.27 -0.95
N ILE A 175 -4.61 -14.97 -0.13
CA ILE A 175 -4.22 -13.58 0.20
C ILE A 175 -3.58 -12.91 -1.02
N TYR A 176 -2.60 -13.57 -1.66
CA TYR A 176 -1.92 -13.00 -2.84
C TYR A 176 -2.82 -12.86 -4.07
N GLU A 177 -3.85 -13.69 -4.20
CA GLU A 177 -4.91 -13.55 -5.23
C GLU A 177 -5.68 -12.23 -5.13
N LYS A 178 -5.73 -11.60 -3.96
CA LYS A 178 -6.41 -10.31 -3.73
C LYS A 178 -5.51 -9.10 -4.05
N LEU A 179 -4.22 -9.34 -4.31
CA LEU A 179 -3.24 -8.28 -4.58
C LEU A 179 -3.18 -7.95 -6.08
N PRO A 180 -2.71 -6.75 -6.46
CA PRO A 180 -2.72 -6.28 -7.85
C PRO A 180 -1.53 -6.87 -8.64
N LEU A 181 -1.44 -8.19 -8.73
CA LEU A 181 -0.28 -8.89 -9.31
C LEU A 181 -0.07 -8.62 -10.80
N ASP A 182 -1.11 -8.19 -11.52
CA ASP A 182 -1.04 -7.86 -12.95
C ASP A 182 -0.49 -6.45 -13.22
N LEU A 183 -0.32 -5.64 -12.17
CA LEU A 183 0.25 -4.29 -12.23
C LEU A 183 1.66 -4.24 -11.64
N LEU A 184 2.29 -5.39 -11.43
CA LEU A 184 3.61 -5.44 -10.83
C LEU A 184 4.65 -4.74 -11.72
N PRO A 185 5.40 -3.77 -11.17
CA PRO A 185 6.30 -2.96 -11.96
C PRO A 185 7.50 -3.79 -12.43
N THR A 186 8.07 -3.40 -13.57
CA THR A 186 9.27 -4.01 -14.14
C THR A 186 10.43 -3.01 -14.13
N GLY A 187 11.67 -3.52 -14.18
CA GLY A 187 12.85 -2.66 -14.09
C GLY A 187 13.01 -2.03 -12.71
N THR A 188 13.72 -0.91 -12.65
CA THR A 188 14.15 -0.27 -11.39
C THR A 188 13.63 1.15 -11.19
N GLU A 189 12.90 1.70 -12.14
CA GLU A 189 12.42 3.09 -12.11
C GLU A 189 11.49 3.31 -10.92
N TRP A 190 10.50 2.43 -10.75
CA TRP A 190 9.56 2.44 -9.61
C TRP A 190 10.26 2.47 -8.24
N ILE A 191 11.44 1.85 -8.12
CA ILE A 191 12.23 1.86 -6.87
C ILE A 191 12.83 3.25 -6.64
N GLY A 192 13.37 3.87 -7.69
CA GLY A 192 13.92 5.22 -7.62
C GLY A 192 12.85 6.25 -7.30
N ASP A 193 11.70 6.14 -7.96
CA ASP A 193 10.56 7.05 -7.77
C ASP A 193 9.99 6.94 -6.35
N LEU A 194 9.82 5.72 -5.83
CA LEU A 194 9.42 5.51 -4.43
C LEU A 194 10.45 6.01 -3.41
N ASP A 195 11.76 5.96 -3.71
CA ASP A 195 12.80 6.51 -2.82
C ASP A 195 12.77 8.04 -2.83
N ILE A 196 12.59 8.67 -4.01
CA ILE A 196 12.40 10.13 -4.16
C ILE A 196 11.20 10.61 -3.35
N LEU A 197 10.11 9.83 -3.34
CA LEU A 197 8.90 10.14 -2.58
C LEU A 197 8.99 9.78 -1.09
N ASP A 198 10.14 9.29 -0.63
CA ASP A 198 10.36 8.80 0.74
C ASP A 198 9.45 7.63 1.16
N ALA A 199 8.91 6.85 0.23
CA ALA A 199 8.14 5.64 0.54
C ALA A 199 9.06 4.44 0.85
N ILE A 200 10.23 4.38 0.21
CA ILE A 200 11.23 3.36 0.49
C ILE A 200 12.61 3.98 0.68
N ARG A 201 13.57 3.14 1.10
CA ARG A 201 15.00 3.42 1.11
C ARG A 201 15.71 2.26 0.46
N CYS A 202 16.60 2.56 -0.48
CA CYS A 202 17.32 1.50 -1.19
C CYS A 202 18.81 1.55 -0.86
N SER A 203 19.37 0.36 -0.58
CA SER A 203 20.81 0.18 -0.45
C SER A 203 21.29 -0.66 -1.64
N PRO A 204 22.16 -0.12 -2.51
CA PRO A 204 22.66 -0.85 -3.67
C PRO A 204 23.68 -1.95 -3.30
N ILE A 205 24.04 -2.06 -2.01
CA ILE A 205 25.12 -2.93 -1.53
C ILE A 205 24.65 -4.37 -1.32
N THR A 206 23.34 -4.57 -1.10
CA THR A 206 22.77 -5.87 -0.73
C THR A 206 21.73 -6.31 -1.75
N SER A 207 21.81 -7.56 -2.18
CA SER A 207 20.78 -8.22 -2.98
C SER A 207 19.64 -8.72 -2.11
N LEU A 208 18.45 -8.75 -2.66
CA LEU A 208 17.27 -9.31 -2.00
C LEU A 208 17.40 -10.82 -1.84
N THR A 209 17.11 -11.33 -0.65
CA THR A 209 16.97 -12.78 -0.41
C THR A 209 15.94 -13.33 -1.39
N SER A 210 16.21 -14.50 -1.99
CA SER A 210 15.26 -15.08 -2.94
C SER A 210 13.91 -15.34 -2.28
N PHE A 211 12.84 -15.32 -3.07
CA PHE A 211 11.49 -15.55 -2.53
C PHE A 211 11.41 -16.86 -1.75
N LEU A 212 11.97 -17.94 -2.31
CA LEU A 212 11.89 -19.26 -1.67
C LEU A 212 12.74 -19.33 -0.40
N ASP A 213 13.91 -18.70 -0.37
CA ASP A 213 14.73 -18.67 0.85
C ASP A 213 14.03 -17.87 1.96
N LEU A 214 13.45 -16.71 1.61
CA LEU A 214 12.65 -15.92 2.54
C LEU A 214 11.49 -16.75 3.11
N GLN A 215 10.72 -17.43 2.26
CA GLN A 215 9.59 -18.25 2.72
C GLN A 215 10.06 -19.46 3.54
N PHE A 216 11.21 -20.05 3.21
CA PHE A 216 11.80 -21.16 3.95
C PHE A 216 12.14 -20.76 5.39
N ASP A 217 12.68 -19.55 5.57
CA ASP A 217 13.02 -18.98 6.87
C ASP A 217 11.76 -18.53 7.64
N MET A 218 10.83 -17.86 6.96
CA MET A 218 9.58 -17.37 7.57
C MET A 218 8.64 -18.51 8.02
N LEU A 219 8.75 -19.70 7.43
CA LEU A 219 7.91 -20.87 7.73
C LEU A 219 8.74 -21.96 8.42
N ASN A 220 9.59 -21.59 9.37
CA ASN A 220 10.53 -22.52 10.03
C ASN A 220 9.87 -23.74 10.72
N GLY A 221 8.57 -23.69 11.06
CA GLY A 221 7.80 -24.86 11.52
C GLY A 221 7.39 -25.84 10.41
N TYR A 222 7.36 -25.39 9.16
CA TYR A 222 7.12 -26.22 7.99
C TYR A 222 8.41 -26.87 7.50
N THR A 223 9.54 -26.20 7.72
CA THR A 223 10.83 -26.55 7.12
C THR A 223 11.79 -27.28 8.07
N VAL A 224 11.37 -27.55 9.30
CA VAL A 224 12.08 -28.41 10.25
C VAL A 224 12.20 -29.85 9.71
N CYS A 225 13.33 -30.55 9.90
CA CYS A 225 13.47 -31.92 9.38
C CYS A 225 12.42 -32.89 9.97
N GLY A 226 12.08 -32.71 11.24
CA GLY A 226 11.23 -33.65 11.98
C GLY A 226 12.03 -34.80 12.58
N VAL A 227 11.33 -35.87 12.93
CA VAL A 227 11.92 -37.11 13.45
C VAL A 227 11.61 -38.27 12.50
N GLU A 228 12.62 -39.09 12.21
CA GLU A 228 12.46 -40.25 11.33
C GLU A 228 11.51 -41.27 11.96
N THR A 229 10.59 -41.81 11.14
CA THR A 229 9.62 -42.82 11.57
C THR A 229 10.34 -44.12 11.96
N GLY A 230 10.00 -44.67 13.13
CA GLY A 230 10.62 -45.84 13.73
C GLY A 230 11.95 -45.56 14.46
N SER A 231 12.39 -44.30 14.52
CA SER A 231 13.67 -43.95 15.14
C SER A 231 13.59 -43.84 16.66
N ALA A 232 14.75 -43.94 17.32
CA ALA A 232 14.86 -43.65 18.75
C ALA A 232 14.48 -42.19 19.09
N LYS A 233 14.67 -41.25 18.14
CA LYS A 233 14.22 -39.86 18.28
C LYS A 233 12.69 -39.78 18.34
N GLU A 234 11.98 -40.51 17.47
CA GLU A 234 10.51 -40.57 17.51
C GLU A 234 10.01 -41.12 18.85
N ALA A 235 10.56 -42.24 19.32
CA ALA A 235 10.16 -42.82 20.61
C ALA A 235 10.31 -41.81 21.77
N LYS A 236 11.41 -41.05 21.78
CA LYS A 236 11.66 -40.00 22.78
C LYS A 236 10.69 -38.82 22.67
N VAL A 237 10.26 -38.47 21.46
CA VAL A 237 9.23 -37.43 21.26
C VAL A 237 7.88 -37.89 21.80
N LEU A 238 7.50 -39.14 21.53
CA LEU A 238 6.25 -39.71 22.04
C LEU A 238 6.22 -39.78 23.57
N GLU A 239 7.31 -40.27 24.19
CA GLU A 239 7.47 -40.27 25.65
C GLU A 239 7.31 -38.86 26.25
N LYS A 240 7.93 -37.84 25.64
CA LYS A 240 7.81 -36.45 26.08
C LYS A 240 6.39 -35.90 25.99
N LEU A 241 5.63 -36.27 24.96
CA LEU A 241 4.22 -35.85 24.84
C LEU A 241 3.38 -36.50 25.95
N GLU A 242 3.59 -37.79 26.20
CA GLU A 242 2.89 -38.53 27.26
C GLU A 242 3.21 -38.00 28.67
N GLU A 243 4.48 -37.66 28.95
CA GLU A 243 4.93 -37.09 30.23
C GLU A 243 4.19 -35.80 30.61
N VAL A 244 3.74 -35.02 29.63
CA VAL A 244 3.03 -33.74 29.84
C VAL A 244 1.54 -33.82 29.48
N GLU A 245 1.01 -35.03 29.38
CA GLU A 245 -0.40 -35.33 29.08
C GLU A 245 -0.88 -34.73 27.75
N LEU A 246 0.03 -34.60 26.77
CA LEU A 246 -0.31 -34.18 25.41
C LEU A 246 -0.59 -35.38 24.51
N PRO A 247 -1.60 -35.29 23.62
CA PRO A 247 -1.89 -36.34 22.66
C PRO A 247 -0.71 -36.66 21.73
N THR A 248 -0.41 -37.94 21.54
CA THR A 248 0.69 -38.39 20.67
C THR A 248 0.39 -38.23 19.18
N ASP A 249 -0.88 -38.10 18.81
CA ASP A 249 -1.34 -37.79 17.44
C ASP A 249 -1.06 -36.34 17.01
N LEU A 250 -0.58 -35.49 17.93
CA LEU A 250 0.04 -34.20 17.59
C LEU A 250 1.30 -34.37 16.73
N LEU A 251 1.96 -35.54 16.78
CA LEU A 251 3.08 -35.87 15.91
C LEU A 251 2.57 -36.44 14.58
N VAL A 252 2.43 -35.57 13.58
CA VAL A 252 1.83 -35.91 12.28
C VAL A 252 2.89 -36.30 11.25
N VAL A 253 2.47 -37.02 10.21
CA VAL A 253 3.33 -37.32 9.05
C VAL A 253 3.78 -36.01 8.41
N HIS A 254 5.07 -35.89 8.15
CA HIS A 254 5.63 -34.68 7.58
C HIS A 254 5.33 -34.58 6.07
N GLU A 255 4.62 -33.52 5.69
CA GLU A 255 4.11 -33.32 4.33
C GLU A 255 5.20 -33.00 3.29
N LEU A 256 6.38 -32.56 3.75
CA LEU A 256 7.50 -32.14 2.91
C LEU A 256 8.74 -33.03 3.07
N ASN A 257 8.71 -33.99 3.99
CA ASN A 257 9.83 -34.89 4.24
C ASN A 257 9.32 -36.34 4.42
N PRO A 258 9.13 -37.10 3.32
CA PRO A 258 8.60 -38.45 3.39
C PRO A 258 9.42 -39.36 4.31
N GLY A 259 8.73 -40.12 5.18
CA GLY A 259 9.37 -40.99 6.17
C GLY A 259 9.64 -40.31 7.52
N TYR A 260 9.40 -39.00 7.63
CA TYR A 260 9.55 -38.24 8.87
C TYR A 260 8.18 -37.80 9.43
N LYS A 261 8.19 -37.44 10.71
CA LYS A 261 7.05 -36.83 11.41
C LYS A 261 7.44 -35.51 12.05
N ARG A 262 6.49 -34.60 12.20
CA ARG A 262 6.70 -33.29 12.83
C ARG A 262 5.48 -32.87 13.65
N LEU A 263 5.67 -31.89 14.53
CA LEU A 263 4.54 -31.14 15.08
C LEU A 263 4.04 -30.17 14.00
N PRO A 264 2.71 -30.07 13.78
CA PRO A 264 2.13 -29.15 12.80
C PRO A 264 2.15 -27.73 13.37
N LEU A 265 3.34 -27.14 13.42
CA LEU A 265 3.57 -25.78 13.90
C LEU A 265 3.92 -24.87 12.72
N ARG A 266 3.55 -23.60 12.85
CA ARG A 266 4.00 -22.53 11.96
C ARG A 266 5.42 -22.10 12.29
N TYR A 267 5.72 -21.99 13.59
CA TYR A 267 6.99 -21.53 14.12
C TYR A 267 7.59 -22.51 15.12
N ILE A 268 8.92 -22.61 15.14
CA ILE A 268 9.66 -23.40 16.14
C ILE A 268 10.34 -22.55 17.21
N ASP A 269 10.17 -21.23 17.17
CA ASP A 269 10.76 -20.25 18.06
C ASP A 269 9.73 -19.33 18.74
N ARG A 270 8.46 -19.42 18.34
CA ARG A 270 7.33 -18.66 18.92
C ARG A 270 6.28 -19.61 19.46
N PHE A 271 6.15 -19.64 20.79
CA PHE A 271 5.27 -20.56 21.50
C PHE A 271 4.15 -19.83 22.28
N ASP A 272 4.04 -18.51 22.11
CA ASP A 272 3.03 -17.70 22.75
C ASP A 272 1.63 -18.10 22.28
N ASN A 273 0.70 -18.23 23.22
CA ASN A 273 -0.70 -18.59 22.95
C ASN A 273 -0.90 -19.92 22.21
N LEU A 274 0.09 -20.83 22.27
CA LEU A 274 -0.12 -22.19 21.75
C LEU A 274 -1.25 -22.86 22.48
N SER A 275 -2.10 -23.49 21.70
CA SER A 275 -3.28 -24.15 22.18
C SER A 275 -3.56 -25.36 21.28
N TYR A 276 -4.15 -26.38 21.86
CA TYR A 276 -4.49 -27.61 21.14
C TYR A 276 -5.98 -27.90 21.30
N ARG A 277 -6.50 -28.67 20.34
CA ARG A 277 -7.88 -29.15 20.37
C ARG A 277 -7.83 -30.64 20.65
N CYS A 278 -8.49 -31.05 21.74
CA CYS A 278 -8.51 -32.45 22.17
C CYS A 278 -9.45 -33.33 21.30
N ASP A 279 -10.17 -32.73 20.33
CA ASP A 279 -11.15 -33.44 19.51
C ASP A 279 -11.38 -32.75 18.16
N SER A 280 -11.87 -33.49 17.16
CA SER A 280 -12.16 -32.95 15.81
C SER A 280 -13.41 -32.04 15.76
N ASP A 281 -14.17 -31.95 16.86
CA ASP A 281 -15.37 -31.12 16.96
C ASP A 281 -15.03 -29.63 17.08
N ALA A 282 -15.43 -28.86 16.08
CA ALA A 282 -15.25 -27.40 15.98
C ALA A 282 -15.89 -26.63 17.16
N SER A 283 -16.88 -27.21 17.84
CA SER A 283 -17.63 -26.58 18.94
C SER A 283 -16.94 -26.61 20.31
N LYS A 284 -15.92 -27.47 20.49
CA LYS A 284 -15.19 -27.56 21.77
C LYS A 284 -14.15 -26.44 21.93
N PRO A 285 -13.94 -25.93 23.15
CA PRO A 285 -12.98 -24.87 23.42
C PRO A 285 -11.55 -25.34 23.17
N VAL A 286 -10.73 -24.43 22.61
CA VAL A 286 -9.29 -24.67 22.44
C VAL A 286 -8.61 -24.55 23.80
N ILE A 287 -7.75 -25.51 24.14
CA ILE A 287 -7.09 -25.58 25.44
C ILE A 287 -5.70 -24.94 25.31
N PRO A 288 -5.40 -23.84 26.02
CA PRO A 288 -4.06 -23.27 26.01
C PRO A 288 -3.06 -24.20 26.70
N LEU A 289 -1.86 -24.29 26.13
CA LEU A 289 -0.77 -25.07 26.74
C LEU A 289 -0.27 -24.37 28.01
N ASN A 290 0.02 -25.17 29.04
CA ASN A 290 0.70 -24.67 30.23
C ASN A 290 2.23 -24.58 30.02
N ASN A 291 2.95 -23.95 30.95
CA ASN A 291 4.40 -23.75 30.83
C ASN A 291 5.21 -25.05 30.69
N VAL A 292 4.79 -26.13 31.35
CA VAL A 292 5.48 -27.44 31.27
C VAL A 292 5.28 -28.06 29.89
N GLN A 293 4.06 -27.97 29.36
CA GLN A 293 3.73 -28.43 28.01
C GLN A 293 4.47 -27.61 26.94
N ILE A 294 4.56 -26.28 27.10
CA ILE A 294 5.32 -25.40 26.21
C ILE A 294 6.81 -25.80 26.18
N GLU A 295 7.40 -26.10 27.34
CA GLU A 295 8.80 -26.54 27.41
C GLU A 295 9.01 -27.91 26.76
N ALA A 296 8.06 -28.84 26.90
CA ALA A 296 8.10 -30.12 26.20
C ALA A 296 8.04 -29.93 24.68
N VAL A 297 7.11 -29.10 24.18
CA VAL A 297 7.00 -28.76 22.75
C VAL A 297 8.29 -28.13 22.24
N ARG A 298 8.90 -27.18 22.99
CA ARG A 298 10.19 -26.57 22.66
C ARG A 298 11.30 -27.62 22.54
N SER A 299 11.36 -28.55 23.49
CA SER A 299 12.33 -29.65 23.48
C SER A 299 12.13 -30.58 22.27
N ILE A 300 10.88 -30.86 21.89
CA ILE A 300 10.55 -31.65 20.69
C ILE A 300 11.00 -30.92 19.42
N CYS A 301 10.77 -29.61 19.32
CA CYS A 301 11.25 -28.80 18.21
C CYS A 301 12.78 -28.83 18.09
N GLN A 302 13.53 -28.83 19.20
CA GLN A 302 14.98 -28.98 19.18
C GLN A 302 15.43 -30.36 18.68
N LEU A 303 14.73 -31.44 19.09
CA LEU A 303 15.03 -32.81 18.63
C LEU A 303 14.75 -33.01 17.13
N SER A 304 13.86 -32.18 16.58
CA SER A 304 13.41 -32.24 15.18
C SER A 304 14.30 -31.45 14.21
N GLN A 305 15.25 -30.66 14.73
CA GLN A 305 16.17 -29.87 13.91
C GLN A 305 17.34 -30.75 13.42
N ASP A 306 17.51 -30.80 12.11
CA ASP A 306 18.57 -31.53 11.41
C ASP A 306 18.75 -30.94 10.00
N ASP A 307 19.99 -30.59 9.64
CA ASP A 307 20.27 -29.96 8.34
C ASP A 307 20.29 -30.97 7.18
N SER A 308 20.29 -32.28 7.47
CA SER A 308 20.37 -33.33 6.44
C SER A 308 19.16 -33.38 5.49
N CYS A 309 18.04 -32.79 5.88
CA CYS A 309 16.76 -32.85 5.16
C CYS A 309 16.45 -31.56 4.38
N VAL A 310 17.30 -30.53 4.53
CA VAL A 310 17.02 -29.16 4.07
C VAL A 310 16.75 -29.09 2.56
N ASP A 311 17.54 -29.79 1.75
CA ASP A 311 17.38 -29.73 0.29
C ASP A 311 16.09 -30.41 -0.19
N ILE A 312 15.75 -31.58 0.36
CA ILE A 312 14.52 -32.32 0.04
C ILE A 312 13.29 -31.49 0.43
N ILE A 313 13.31 -30.91 1.63
CA ILE A 313 12.22 -30.08 2.14
C ILE A 313 12.06 -28.84 1.29
N ARG A 314 13.16 -28.17 0.90
CA ARG A 314 13.14 -26.98 0.05
C ARG A 314 12.50 -27.27 -1.31
N ASP A 315 12.90 -28.37 -1.95
CA ASP A 315 12.36 -28.79 -3.25
C ASP A 315 10.87 -29.15 -3.17
N ASN A 316 10.47 -29.86 -2.12
CA ASN A 316 9.07 -30.20 -1.88
C ASN A 316 8.23 -28.96 -1.57
N LEU A 317 8.75 -28.03 -0.75
CA LEU A 317 8.08 -26.77 -0.44
C LEU A 317 7.84 -25.95 -1.70
N LYS A 318 8.87 -25.78 -2.54
CA LYS A 318 8.77 -25.13 -3.85
C LYS A 318 7.69 -25.78 -4.71
N THR A 319 7.67 -27.12 -4.76
CA THR A 319 6.66 -27.87 -5.51
C THR A 319 5.24 -27.61 -5.00
N VAL A 320 5.05 -27.44 -3.69
CA VAL A 320 3.73 -27.10 -3.13
C VAL A 320 3.32 -25.65 -3.45
N PHE A 321 4.24 -24.68 -3.30
CA PHE A 321 3.99 -23.29 -3.69
C PHE A 321 3.60 -23.16 -5.16
N PHE A 322 4.34 -23.81 -6.06
CA PHE A 322 4.16 -23.66 -7.50
C PHE A 322 2.96 -24.43 -8.07
N LYS A 323 2.16 -25.07 -7.20
CA LYS A 323 0.79 -25.50 -7.57
C LYS A 323 -0.14 -24.30 -7.81
N TYR A 324 0.18 -23.13 -7.26
CA TYR A 324 -0.62 -21.92 -7.41
C TYR A 324 0.07 -20.93 -8.35
N PRO A 325 -0.59 -20.50 -9.44
CA PRO A 325 -0.03 -19.51 -10.38
C PRO A 325 0.34 -18.18 -9.74
N THR A 326 -0.35 -17.79 -8.66
CA THR A 326 -0.05 -16.56 -7.91
C THR A 326 1.33 -16.57 -7.29
N PHE A 327 1.76 -17.70 -6.69
CA PHE A 327 3.11 -17.82 -6.16
C PHE A 327 4.19 -17.79 -7.24
N ILE A 328 3.90 -18.29 -8.45
CA ILE A 328 4.84 -18.20 -9.57
C ILE A 328 5.04 -16.73 -9.96
N LYS A 329 3.94 -15.97 -10.13
CA LYS A 329 4.01 -14.53 -10.43
C LYS A 329 4.79 -13.76 -9.36
N VAL A 330 4.46 -13.98 -8.08
CA VAL A 330 5.14 -13.32 -6.95
C VAL A 330 6.61 -13.70 -6.89
N HIS A 331 6.94 -14.99 -7.06
CA HIS A 331 8.32 -15.47 -7.09
C HIS A 331 9.14 -14.81 -8.19
N ASP A 332 8.62 -14.79 -9.42
CA ASP A 332 9.33 -14.27 -10.58
C ASP A 332 9.55 -12.76 -10.46
N TRP A 333 8.53 -12.02 -10.01
CA TRP A 333 8.65 -10.60 -9.75
C TRP A 333 9.60 -10.29 -8.61
N TRP A 334 9.45 -10.93 -7.45
CA TRP A 334 10.30 -10.69 -6.27
C TRP A 334 11.77 -10.92 -6.59
N ASN A 335 12.09 -12.01 -7.28
CA ASN A 335 13.47 -12.34 -7.66
C ASN A 335 14.01 -11.43 -8.79
N SER A 336 13.18 -10.62 -9.42
CA SER A 336 13.62 -9.61 -10.40
C SER A 336 14.09 -8.30 -9.74
N ILE A 337 13.81 -8.10 -8.44
CA ILE A 337 14.16 -6.88 -7.71
C ILE A 337 15.67 -6.87 -7.43
N PRO A 338 16.43 -5.90 -7.98
CA PRO A 338 17.90 -5.96 -7.94
C PRO A 338 18.51 -5.46 -6.63
N TRP A 339 17.82 -4.57 -5.90
CA TRP A 339 18.31 -3.97 -4.66
C TRP A 339 17.28 -4.16 -3.57
N VAL A 340 17.73 -4.42 -2.33
CA VAL A 340 16.83 -4.55 -1.19
C VAL A 340 16.15 -3.20 -0.90
N PRO A 341 14.84 -3.07 -1.13
CA PRO A 341 14.12 -1.89 -0.66
C PRO A 341 13.77 -2.09 0.82
N ARG A 342 13.86 -1.02 1.60
CA ARG A 342 13.37 -0.96 2.97
C ARG A 342 12.22 0.03 3.02
N LEU A 343 11.05 -0.42 3.45
CA LEU A 343 9.91 0.46 3.63
C LEU A 343 10.23 1.55 4.66
N THR A 344 9.81 2.78 4.38
CA THR A 344 9.73 3.82 5.40
C THR A 344 8.38 3.72 6.12
N PRO A 345 8.17 4.44 7.25
CA PRO A 345 6.85 4.52 7.86
C PRO A 345 5.76 5.03 6.90
N ALA A 346 6.11 5.88 5.93
CA ALA A 346 5.16 6.34 4.91
C ALA A 346 4.84 5.22 3.92
N GLY A 347 5.85 4.48 3.44
CA GLY A 347 5.66 3.33 2.56
C GLY A 347 4.84 2.20 3.20
N GLU A 348 5.06 1.92 4.48
CA GLU A 348 4.23 0.96 5.24
C GLU A 348 2.77 1.42 5.29
N CYS A 349 2.52 2.69 5.63
CA CYS A 349 1.16 3.23 5.65
C CYS A 349 0.48 3.17 4.28
N LEU A 350 1.20 3.47 3.20
CA LEU A 350 0.69 3.36 1.83
C LEU A 350 0.38 1.91 1.45
N ALA A 351 1.29 0.98 1.75
CA ALA A 351 1.07 -0.45 1.47
C ALA A 351 -0.15 -0.99 2.20
N ILE A 352 -0.29 -0.69 3.49
CA ILE A 352 -1.42 -1.12 4.32
C ILE A 352 -2.73 -0.49 3.81
N ALA A 353 -2.73 0.82 3.54
CA ALA A 353 -3.91 1.51 3.04
C ALA A 353 -4.38 0.94 1.68
N ASN A 354 -3.44 0.66 0.77
CA ASN A 354 -3.79 0.08 -0.52
C ASN A 354 -4.26 -1.37 -0.39
N ALA A 355 -3.66 -2.17 0.50
CA ALA A 355 -4.13 -3.52 0.80
C ALA A 355 -5.58 -3.52 1.32
N ARG A 356 -5.88 -2.67 2.32
CA ARG A 356 -7.24 -2.55 2.90
C ARG A 356 -8.26 -2.07 1.87
N ARG A 357 -7.89 -1.09 1.04
CA ARG A 357 -8.72 -0.60 -0.06
C ARG A 357 -9.08 -1.70 -1.05
N LEU A 358 -8.12 -2.56 -1.41
CA LEU A 358 -8.35 -3.68 -2.32
C LEU A 358 -9.19 -4.77 -1.67
N ASN A 359 -8.95 -5.06 -0.39
CA ASN A 359 -9.72 -6.01 0.38
C ASN A 359 -9.59 -5.76 1.90
N SER A 360 -10.69 -5.35 2.53
CA SER A 360 -10.74 -5.00 3.96
C SER A 360 -10.52 -6.19 4.90
N ASP A 361 -10.57 -7.43 4.40
CA ASP A 361 -10.34 -8.64 5.20
C ASP A 361 -8.86 -9.05 5.26
N LEU A 362 -7.97 -8.28 4.61
CA LEU A 362 -6.54 -8.55 4.67
C LEU A 362 -5.98 -8.19 6.05
N PRO A 363 -5.02 -8.96 6.59
CA PRO A 363 -4.39 -8.66 7.87
C PRO A 363 -3.65 -7.31 7.86
N GLU A 364 -3.50 -6.70 9.04
CA GLU A 364 -2.61 -5.54 9.23
C GLU A 364 -1.14 -5.94 9.35
#